data_AF-A0AAD9N2N4-F1
#
_entry.id   AF-A0AAD9N2N4-F1
#
_cell.length_a   1.000
_cell.length_b   1.000
_cell.length_c   1.000
_cell.angle_alpha   90.00
_cell.angle_beta   90.00
_cell.angle_gamma   90.00
#
_symmetry.space_group_name_H-M   'P 1'
#
loop_
_entity.id
_entity.type
_entity.pdbx_description
1 polymer ?
#
loop_
_entity_poly.entity_id
_entity_poly.type
_entity_poly.pdbx_seq_one_letter_code
_entity_poly.pdbx_strand_id
1 'polypeptide(L)'
;MKPTHTDQYLNFKSHHPLTHKRSVVRTLTYREQQYFTTAEDRKSQLAHVHNALRANGYPEWALAPPPSSAKRPPSTNNNPQRPMLGLPYVAGLSEQLGRLYKSHNIDIYHNPANTLRSTVVHHKEKTPKEHRCGTIYNITCDIDSSHTYIEKLSQRFKEHTNLDKPTSVGDQCRATGHSVSTKNTKVLTRYSNWHKRKVKKATYIKQRAPTMNRDQGYHLPAIYNQIILPKSEATHVTPVCEQGP
;
A
#
# COMPACT_ATOMS: atom_id res chain seq x y z
N MET A 1 34.16 27.02 3.00
CA MET A 1 33.15 26.04 3.44
C MET A 1 32.20 25.78 2.28
N LYS A 2 32.00 24.53 1.84
CA LYS A 2 31.02 24.24 0.78
C LYS A 2 29.61 24.44 1.36
N PRO A 3 28.68 25.09 0.66
CA PRO A 3 27.28 25.11 1.09
C PRO A 3 26.72 23.70 0.97
N THR A 4 26.54 23.01 2.10
CA THR A 4 26.06 21.61 2.15
C THR A 4 24.54 21.52 2.17
N HIS A 5 23.83 22.62 2.43
CA HIS A 5 22.38 22.64 2.61
C HIS A 5 21.67 23.05 1.32
N THR A 6 20.79 22.19 0.79
CA THR A 6 20.09 22.40 -0.49
C THR A 6 18.73 23.11 -0.33
N ASP A 7 18.29 23.42 0.89
CA ASP A 7 16.98 24.01 1.20
C ASP A 7 15.78 23.21 0.64
N GLN A 8 15.98 21.92 0.36
CA GLN A 8 14.92 21.01 -0.07
C GLN A 8 14.30 20.32 1.15
N TYR A 9 13.01 20.56 1.34
CA TYR A 9 12.21 19.98 2.41
C TYR A 9 11.00 19.22 1.84
N LEU A 10 10.16 18.70 2.72
CA LEU A 10 8.91 18.06 2.31
C LEU A 10 8.03 19.05 1.56
N ASN A 11 7.85 18.89 0.25
CA ASN A 11 7.02 19.77 -0.57
C ASN A 11 5.56 19.82 -0.06
N PHE A 12 4.97 21.01 0.03
CA PHE A 12 3.61 21.16 0.57
C PHE A 12 2.52 20.49 -0.29
N LYS A 13 2.72 20.36 -1.60
CA LYS A 13 1.79 19.68 -2.52
C LYS A 13 1.92 18.16 -2.51
N SER A 14 2.91 17.62 -1.81
CA SER A 14 3.09 16.17 -1.70
C SER A 14 1.94 15.50 -0.93
N HIS A 15 1.70 14.21 -1.19
CA HIS A 15 0.65 13.42 -0.55
C HIS A 15 1.08 12.98 0.86
N HIS A 16 1.12 13.94 1.79
CA HIS A 16 1.41 13.70 3.20
C HIS A 16 0.39 14.42 4.10
N PRO A 17 0.10 13.86 5.29
CA PRO A 17 -0.76 14.50 6.27
C PRO A 17 -0.30 15.92 6.61
N LEU A 18 -1.26 16.81 6.86
CA LEU A 18 -0.96 18.18 7.27
C LEU A 18 -0.13 18.23 8.57
N THR A 19 -0.33 17.27 9.48
CA THR A 19 0.45 17.16 10.72
C THR A 19 1.95 17.01 10.45
N HIS A 20 2.33 16.22 9.45
CA HIS A 20 3.74 16.03 9.07
C HIS A 20 4.31 17.30 8.43
N LYS A 21 3.57 17.93 7.52
CA LYS A 21 3.98 19.21 6.90
C LYS A 21 4.17 20.30 7.95
N ARG A 22 3.23 20.44 8.89
CA ARG A 22 3.37 21.38 10.03
C ARG A 22 4.52 21.00 10.96
N SER A 23 4.82 19.72 11.11
CA SER A 23 5.96 19.27 11.90
C SER A 23 7.28 19.74 11.30
N VAL A 24 7.43 19.78 9.97
CA VAL A 24 8.63 20.30 9.31
C VAL A 24 8.87 21.75 9.72
N VAL A 25 7.84 22.61 9.61
CA VAL A 25 7.93 24.02 10.04
C VAL A 25 8.34 24.12 11.50
N ARG A 26 7.64 23.40 12.40
CA ARG A 26 7.95 23.42 13.84
C ARG A 26 9.38 23.00 14.14
N THR A 27 9.85 21.92 13.54
CA THR A 27 11.20 21.38 13.79
C THR A 27 12.26 22.36 13.31
N LEU A 28 12.09 22.97 12.14
CA LEU A 28 13.04 23.96 11.63
C LEU A 28 13.06 25.22 12.48
N THR A 29 11.89 25.81 12.77
CA THR A 29 11.80 26.99 13.64
C THR A 29 12.39 26.73 15.03
N TYR A 30 12.09 25.58 15.64
CA TYR A 30 12.63 25.20 16.95
C TYR A 30 14.15 25.03 16.90
N ARG A 31 14.67 24.41 15.83
CA ARG A 31 16.11 24.28 15.60
C ARG A 31 16.78 25.65 15.57
N GLU A 32 16.31 26.57 14.75
CA GLU A 32 16.92 27.90 14.65
C GLU A 32 16.87 28.67 15.98
N GLN A 33 15.77 28.54 16.73
CA GLN A 33 15.66 29.17 18.05
C GLN A 33 16.65 28.62 19.07
N GLN A 34 17.04 27.35 18.95
CA GLN A 34 17.84 26.66 19.96
C GLN A 34 19.33 26.66 19.66
N TYR A 35 19.74 26.75 18.40
CA TYR A 35 21.16 26.77 18.02
C TYR A 35 21.77 28.17 17.94
N PHE A 36 20.96 29.22 17.75
CA PHE A 36 21.47 30.59 17.61
C PHE A 36 21.23 31.40 18.89
N THR A 37 22.31 31.91 19.46
CA THR A 37 22.29 32.65 20.73
C THR A 37 21.87 34.12 20.54
N THR A 38 22.42 34.76 19.50
CA THR A 38 22.21 36.19 19.19
C THR A 38 20.81 36.42 18.63
N ALA A 39 20.18 37.55 18.95
CA ALA A 39 18.83 37.87 18.46
C ALA A 39 18.83 38.16 16.95
N GLU A 40 19.86 38.85 16.46
CA GLU A 40 20.07 39.18 15.06
C GLU A 40 20.24 37.91 14.21
N ASP A 41 21.08 36.98 14.66
CA ASP A 41 21.31 35.71 13.98
C ASP A 41 20.02 34.87 13.91
N ARG A 42 19.27 34.77 15.02
CA ARG A 42 17.96 34.09 15.03
C ARG A 42 17.01 34.67 14.01
N LYS A 43 16.93 36.00 13.90
CA LYS A 43 16.04 36.67 12.94
C LYS A 43 16.46 36.39 11.49
N SER A 44 17.76 36.45 11.20
CA SER A 44 18.32 36.15 9.88
C SER A 44 18.05 34.69 9.47
N GLN A 45 18.29 33.75 10.39
CA GLN A 45 18.12 32.31 10.12
C GLN A 45 16.65 31.91 9.99
N LEU A 46 15.77 32.48 10.82
CA LEU A 46 14.33 32.29 10.66
C LEU A 46 13.86 32.83 9.30
N ALA A 47 14.34 33.99 8.86
CA ALA A 47 14.01 34.51 7.53
C ALA A 47 14.48 33.56 6.41
N HIS A 48 15.68 32.98 6.53
CA HIS A 48 16.19 31.96 5.61
C HIS A 48 15.27 30.73 5.57
N VAL A 49 14.92 30.17 6.73
CA VAL A 49 14.01 29.01 6.83
C VAL A 49 12.63 29.31 6.24
N HIS A 50 12.07 30.49 6.50
CA HIS A 50 10.79 30.89 5.91
C HIS A 50 10.90 30.98 4.38
N ASN A 51 11.98 31.55 3.84
CA ASN A 51 12.21 31.62 2.39
C ASN A 51 12.35 30.23 1.77
N ALA A 52 13.10 29.34 2.42
CA ALA A 52 13.22 27.95 1.99
C ALA A 52 11.86 27.22 2.02
N LEU A 53 11.06 27.37 3.07
CA LEU A 53 9.73 26.77 3.16
C LEU A 53 8.76 27.32 2.09
N ARG A 54 8.80 28.63 1.79
CA ARG A 54 8.04 29.22 0.67
C ARG A 54 8.45 28.60 -0.67
N ALA A 55 9.75 28.42 -0.90
CA ALA A 55 10.25 27.75 -2.11
C ALA A 55 9.77 26.28 -2.21
N ASN A 56 9.55 25.62 -1.07
CA ASN A 56 8.94 24.27 -0.98
C ASN A 56 7.39 24.28 -1.07
N GLY A 57 6.78 25.44 -1.33
CA GLY A 57 5.35 25.61 -1.57
C GLY A 57 4.49 25.75 -0.32
N TYR A 58 5.07 26.04 0.86
CA TYR A 58 4.30 26.24 2.07
C TYR A 58 3.54 27.58 2.04
N PRO A 59 2.22 27.58 2.29
CA PRO A 59 1.44 28.80 2.36
C PRO A 59 1.71 29.56 3.67
N GLU A 60 1.52 30.88 3.67
CA GLU A 60 1.88 31.70 4.83
C GLU A 60 1.18 31.31 6.14
N TRP A 61 -0.11 30.95 6.07
CA TRP A 61 -0.84 30.50 7.24
C TRP A 61 -0.21 29.26 7.91
N ALA A 62 0.55 28.45 7.17
CA ALA A 62 1.22 27.26 7.69
C ALA A 62 2.59 27.59 8.31
N LEU A 63 3.19 28.73 7.93
CA LEU A 63 4.45 29.23 8.48
C LEU A 63 4.24 29.95 9.82
N ALA A 64 3.04 30.47 10.05
CA ALA A 64 2.69 31.07 11.32
C ALA A 64 2.83 30.04 12.46
N PRO A 65 3.49 30.40 13.58
CA PRO A 65 3.53 29.54 14.75
C PRO A 65 2.09 29.25 15.20
N PRO A 66 1.75 27.99 15.51
CA PRO A 66 0.45 27.69 16.09
C PRO A 66 0.32 28.48 17.41
N PRO A 67 -0.90 28.90 17.79
CA PRO A 67 -1.11 29.50 19.10
C PRO A 67 -0.50 28.59 20.16
N SER A 68 0.25 29.19 21.08
CA SER A 68 0.94 28.49 22.19
C SER A 68 0.04 27.39 22.73
N SER A 69 0.40 26.13 22.46
CA SER A 69 -0.35 25.02 23.02
C SER A 69 -0.13 25.07 24.51
N ALA A 70 -1.19 25.32 25.29
CA ALA A 70 -1.19 25.08 26.72
C ALA A 70 -0.47 23.76 27.01
N LYS A 71 0.44 23.75 28.00
CA LYS A 71 1.20 22.56 28.38
C LYS A 71 0.23 21.38 28.44
N ARG A 72 0.40 20.39 27.55
CA ARG A 72 -0.47 19.20 27.57
C ARG A 72 -0.31 18.60 28.97
N PRO A 73 -1.42 18.34 29.69
CA PRO A 73 -1.32 17.72 31.00
C PRO A 73 -0.54 16.41 30.86
N PRO A 74 0.26 16.04 31.87
CA PRO A 74 0.99 14.78 31.86
C PRO A 74 0.01 13.63 31.57
N SER A 75 0.31 12.88 30.52
CA SER A 75 -0.51 11.75 30.07
C SER A 75 -0.52 10.68 31.16
N THR A 76 -1.61 10.53 31.89
CA THR A 76 -1.84 9.34 32.72
C THR A 76 -2.01 8.13 31.79
N ASN A 77 -1.12 7.15 31.87
CA ASN A 77 -1.00 5.98 31.00
C ASN A 77 -2.17 4.97 31.06
N ASN A 78 -3.36 5.38 31.50
CA ASN A 78 -4.52 4.51 31.73
C ASN A 78 -5.44 4.38 30.50
N ASN A 79 -4.91 4.55 29.28
CA ASN A 79 -5.73 4.33 28.08
C ASN A 79 -5.73 2.83 27.72
N PRO A 80 -6.91 2.22 27.52
CA PRO A 80 -6.99 0.85 27.01
C PRO A 80 -6.27 0.76 25.65
N GLN A 81 -5.53 -0.34 25.44
CA GLN A 81 -4.81 -0.61 24.18
C GLN A 81 -5.81 -0.61 23.01
N ARG A 82 -5.76 0.44 22.18
CA ARG A 82 -6.60 0.55 21.00
C ARG A 82 -5.97 -0.23 19.84
N PRO A 83 -6.74 -1.00 19.08
CA PRO A 83 -6.23 -1.64 17.88
C PRO A 83 -5.75 -0.57 16.88
N MET A 84 -4.56 -0.78 16.31
CA MET A 84 -3.95 0.12 15.35
C MET A 84 -4.03 -0.43 13.92
N LEU A 85 -4.40 0.41 12.97
CA LEU A 85 -4.51 0.09 11.56
C LEU A 85 -3.55 0.93 10.72
N GLY A 86 -2.68 0.27 9.96
CA GLY A 86 -1.74 0.91 9.05
C GLY A 86 -2.30 1.05 7.63
N LEU A 87 -2.42 2.28 7.12
CA LEU A 87 -2.92 2.56 5.77
C LEU A 87 -2.00 3.51 5.00
N PRO A 88 -1.91 3.43 3.66
CA PRO A 88 -1.28 4.50 2.89
C PRO A 88 -2.08 5.80 3.02
N TYR A 89 -1.39 6.93 3.02
CA TYR A 89 -2.05 8.23 3.03
C TYR A 89 -2.54 8.61 1.64
N VAL A 90 -3.82 8.95 1.53
CA VAL A 90 -4.49 9.46 0.33
C VAL A 90 -5.27 10.70 0.78
N ALA A 91 -4.89 11.87 0.25
CA ALA A 91 -5.49 13.14 0.64
C ALA A 91 -7.02 13.14 0.44
N GLY A 92 -7.76 13.64 1.43
CA GLY A 92 -9.21 13.66 1.46
C GLY A 92 -9.79 12.37 2.05
N LEU A 93 -9.43 11.21 1.47
CA LEU A 93 -9.96 9.91 1.90
C LEU A 93 -9.40 9.48 3.26
N SER A 94 -8.10 9.61 3.47
CA SER A 94 -7.44 9.18 4.71
C SER A 94 -7.94 9.94 5.93
N GLU A 95 -8.25 11.23 5.79
CA GLU A 95 -8.81 12.06 6.86
C GLU A 95 -10.23 11.62 7.20
N GLN A 96 -11.06 11.35 6.19
CA GLN A 96 -12.42 10.85 6.39
C GLN A 96 -12.40 9.49 7.08
N LEU A 97 -11.57 8.56 6.59
CA LEU A 97 -11.38 7.26 7.23
C LEU A 97 -10.86 7.44 8.67
N GLY A 98 -9.88 8.31 8.89
CA GLY A 98 -9.35 8.62 10.22
C GLY A 98 -10.43 9.01 11.23
N ARG A 99 -11.41 9.82 10.82
CA ARG A 99 -12.55 10.21 11.67
C ARG A 99 -13.49 9.03 11.93
N LEU A 100 -13.80 8.25 10.90
CA LEU A 100 -14.67 7.09 10.99
C LEU A 100 -14.09 5.99 11.89
N TYR A 101 -12.84 5.60 11.70
CA TYR A 101 -12.21 4.57 12.54
C TYR A 101 -12.08 5.03 13.99
N LYS A 102 -11.85 6.33 14.21
CA LYS A 102 -11.80 6.90 15.57
C LYS A 102 -13.13 6.79 16.30
N SER A 103 -14.28 6.91 15.63
CA SER A 103 -15.59 6.68 16.27
C SER A 103 -15.81 5.21 16.65
N HIS A 104 -15.10 4.29 15.99
CA HIS A 104 -15.07 2.86 16.33
C HIS A 104 -13.91 2.48 17.26
N ASN A 105 -13.24 3.46 17.89
CA ASN A 105 -12.12 3.24 18.81
C ASN A 105 -10.92 2.49 18.18
N ILE A 106 -10.69 2.71 16.87
CA ILE A 106 -9.56 2.18 16.12
C ILE A 106 -8.66 3.34 15.72
N ASP A 107 -7.37 3.26 16.04
CA ASP A 107 -6.41 4.29 15.66
C ASP A 107 -5.76 3.97 14.32
N ILE A 108 -5.66 4.97 13.43
CA ILE A 108 -4.98 4.84 12.15
C ILE A 108 -3.60 5.48 12.22
N TYR A 109 -2.61 4.80 11.65
CA TYR A 109 -1.34 5.41 11.29
C TYR A 109 -1.08 5.28 9.79
N HIS A 110 -0.31 6.23 9.25
CA HIS A 110 0.00 6.26 7.83
C HIS A 110 1.40 5.70 7.55
N ASN A 111 1.48 4.72 6.65
CA ASN A 111 2.74 4.13 6.21
C ASN A 111 2.99 4.46 4.72
N PRO A 112 4.16 5.01 4.34
CA PRO A 112 4.50 5.19 2.93
C PRO A 112 4.56 3.84 2.21
N ALA A 113 3.78 3.71 1.13
CA ALA A 113 3.80 2.52 0.28
C ALA A 113 5.12 2.39 -0.51
N ASN A 114 5.69 3.52 -0.93
CA ASN A 114 6.94 3.61 -1.68
C ASN A 114 7.96 4.38 -0.86
N THR A 115 9.05 3.73 -0.46
CA THR A 115 10.14 4.39 0.25
C THR A 115 11.24 4.79 -0.73
N LEU A 116 11.93 5.90 -0.48
CA LEU A 116 13.10 6.29 -1.29
C LEU A 116 14.13 5.16 -1.36
N ARG A 117 14.33 4.46 -0.24
CA ARG A 117 15.22 3.30 -0.17
C ARG A 117 14.83 2.21 -1.17
N SER A 118 13.54 1.89 -1.31
CA SER A 118 13.10 0.87 -2.26
C SER A 118 13.30 1.27 -3.73
N THR A 119 13.35 2.56 -4.04
CA THR A 119 13.50 3.06 -5.42
C THR A 119 14.97 3.29 -5.79
N VAL A 120 15.75 3.87 -4.88
CA VAL A 120 17.13 4.30 -5.16
C VAL A 120 18.12 3.19 -4.83
N VAL A 121 17.84 2.36 -3.82
CA VAL A 121 18.80 1.40 -3.29
C VAL A 121 18.51 -0.01 -3.84
N HIS A 122 19.26 -0.38 -4.86
CA HIS A 122 19.29 -1.73 -5.43
C HIS A 122 20.70 -2.30 -5.33
N HIS A 123 21.09 -2.74 -4.13
CA HIS A 123 22.43 -3.30 -3.91
C HIS A 123 22.61 -4.73 -4.46
N LYS A 124 21.52 -5.43 -4.75
CA LYS A 124 21.53 -6.84 -5.20
C LYS A 124 21.02 -6.95 -6.62
N GLU A 125 21.56 -7.91 -7.36
CA GLU A 125 21.05 -8.29 -8.67
C GLU A 125 19.59 -8.74 -8.60
N LYS A 126 18.86 -8.48 -9.68
CA LYS A 126 17.45 -8.85 -9.78
C LYS A 126 17.35 -10.36 -10.02
N THR A 127 16.71 -11.08 -9.11
CA THR A 127 16.39 -12.50 -9.30
C THR A 127 15.49 -12.69 -10.53
N PRO A 128 15.80 -13.64 -11.45
CA PRO A 128 14.93 -13.99 -12.58
C PRO A 128 13.53 -14.41 -12.13
N LYS A 129 12.53 -14.28 -13.00
CA LYS A 129 11.12 -14.50 -12.63
C LYS A 129 10.84 -15.94 -12.19
N GLU A 130 11.61 -16.90 -12.69
CA GLU A 130 11.49 -18.34 -12.45
C GLU A 130 11.96 -18.73 -11.05
N HIS A 131 12.92 -17.99 -10.49
CA HIS A 131 13.53 -18.29 -9.19
C HIS A 131 12.94 -17.44 -8.05
N ARG A 132 11.85 -16.70 -8.30
CA ARG A 132 11.22 -15.83 -7.29
C ARG A 132 10.25 -16.61 -6.42
N CYS A 133 10.63 -16.80 -5.16
CA CYS A 133 9.72 -17.32 -4.15
C CYS A 133 8.59 -16.32 -3.81
N GLY A 134 7.42 -16.91 -3.59
CA GLY A 134 6.26 -16.23 -3.05
C GLY A 134 5.46 -15.36 -4.00
N THR A 135 5.55 -15.71 -5.28
CA THR A 135 4.94 -14.98 -6.37
C THR A 135 3.68 -15.69 -6.85
N ILE A 136 2.67 -14.92 -7.24
CA ILE A 136 1.43 -15.40 -7.87
C ILE A 136 1.55 -15.09 -9.36
N TYR A 137 1.32 -16.10 -10.19
CA TYR A 137 1.49 -16.04 -11.64
C TYR A 137 0.15 -16.23 -12.33
N ASN A 138 0.02 -15.55 -13.45
CA ASN A 138 -0.97 -15.80 -14.47
C ASN A 138 -0.28 -16.59 -15.58
N ILE A 139 -0.71 -17.83 -15.75
CA ILE A 139 -0.22 -18.73 -16.78
C ILE A 139 -1.30 -18.73 -17.86
N THR A 140 -0.91 -18.38 -19.07
CA THR A 140 -1.79 -18.44 -20.25
C THR A 140 -1.31 -19.54 -21.18
N CYS A 141 -2.23 -20.09 -21.96
CA CYS A 141 -1.87 -20.98 -23.05
C CYS A 141 -1.15 -20.20 -24.17
N ASP A 142 -0.24 -20.87 -24.88
CA ASP A 142 0.57 -20.26 -25.93
C ASP A 142 -0.23 -19.97 -27.22
N ILE A 143 -1.26 -20.78 -27.48
CA ILE A 143 -2.11 -20.69 -28.68
C ILE A 143 -3.33 -19.82 -28.41
N ASP A 144 -3.97 -20.00 -27.25
CA ASP A 144 -5.16 -19.25 -26.87
C ASP A 144 -4.98 -18.55 -25.51
N SER A 145 -4.97 -17.22 -25.55
CA SER A 145 -4.87 -16.39 -24.35
C SER A 145 -6.13 -16.40 -23.47
N SER A 146 -7.26 -16.92 -23.96
CA SER A 146 -8.51 -17.06 -23.21
C SER A 146 -8.35 -18.04 -22.04
N HIS A 147 -7.55 -19.09 -22.24
CA HIS A 147 -7.27 -20.08 -21.21
C HIS A 147 -6.21 -19.53 -20.26
N THR A 148 -6.67 -19.18 -19.06
CA THR A 148 -5.86 -18.61 -18.00
C THR A 148 -5.90 -19.48 -16.75
N TYR A 149 -4.76 -19.62 -16.09
CA TYR A 149 -4.59 -20.34 -14.83
C TYR A 149 -3.81 -19.47 -13.83
N ILE A 150 -4.24 -19.44 -12.57
CA ILE A 150 -3.64 -18.59 -11.53
C ILE A 150 -3.03 -19.43 -10.41
N GLU A 151 -1.70 -19.34 -10.21
CA GLU A 151 -0.98 -20.21 -9.28
C GLU A 151 0.29 -19.64 -8.64
N LYS A 152 0.97 -20.46 -7.80
CA LYS A 152 2.23 -20.18 -7.11
C LYS A 152 3.36 -20.97 -7.81
N LEU A 153 4.23 -20.29 -8.54
CA LEU A 153 5.16 -20.91 -9.50
C LEU A 153 6.52 -21.38 -8.94
N SER A 154 6.63 -21.80 -7.67
CA SER A 154 7.94 -22.32 -7.24
C SER A 154 8.21 -23.72 -7.81
N GLN A 155 7.43 -24.71 -7.35
CA GLN A 155 7.61 -26.12 -7.68
C GLN A 155 6.49 -26.66 -8.59
N ARG A 156 5.31 -26.03 -8.52
CA ARG A 156 4.11 -26.45 -9.25
C ARG A 156 4.21 -26.29 -10.76
N PHE A 157 5.00 -25.34 -11.29
CA PHE A 157 5.09 -25.22 -12.75
C PHE A 157 5.68 -26.45 -13.42
N LYS A 158 6.76 -27.02 -12.85
CA LYS A 158 7.33 -28.28 -13.33
C LYS A 158 6.33 -29.44 -13.23
N GLU A 159 5.42 -29.39 -12.26
CA GLU A 159 4.34 -30.37 -12.11
C GLU A 159 3.24 -30.17 -13.17
N HIS A 160 2.91 -28.93 -13.54
CA HIS A 160 1.90 -28.63 -14.56
C HIS A 160 2.39 -28.83 -15.99
N THR A 161 3.69 -28.67 -16.25
CA THR A 161 4.28 -29.04 -17.55
C THR A 161 4.47 -30.53 -17.71
N ASN A 162 4.41 -31.29 -16.62
CA ASN A 162 4.48 -32.74 -16.68
C ASN A 162 3.06 -33.29 -16.97
N LEU A 163 2.82 -33.70 -18.22
CA LEU A 163 1.53 -34.22 -18.68
C LEU A 163 1.17 -35.57 -18.05
N ASP A 164 2.13 -36.27 -17.45
CA ASP A 164 1.89 -37.56 -16.76
C ASP A 164 1.14 -37.37 -15.44
N LYS A 165 1.13 -36.14 -14.90
CA LYS A 165 0.43 -35.82 -13.65
C LYS A 165 -0.98 -35.31 -13.94
N PRO A 166 -2.01 -35.77 -13.18
CA PRO A 166 -3.37 -35.30 -13.32
C PRO A 166 -3.51 -33.89 -12.73
N THR A 167 -3.13 -32.89 -13.50
CA THR A 167 -3.22 -31.47 -13.14
C THR A 167 -4.27 -30.78 -13.98
N SER A 168 -4.90 -29.71 -13.47
CA SER A 168 -5.92 -28.99 -14.26
C SER A 168 -5.37 -28.43 -15.56
N VAL A 169 -4.12 -27.96 -15.54
CA VAL A 169 -3.42 -27.49 -16.72
C VAL A 169 -3.12 -28.66 -17.67
N GLY A 170 -2.59 -29.77 -17.15
CA GLY A 170 -2.29 -30.96 -17.96
C GLY A 170 -3.53 -31.58 -18.62
N ASP A 171 -4.67 -31.60 -17.93
CA ASP A 171 -5.94 -32.09 -18.48
C ASP A 171 -6.44 -31.17 -19.59
N GLN A 172 -6.38 -29.85 -19.41
CA GLN A 172 -6.72 -28.88 -20.45
C GLN A 172 -5.79 -29.00 -21.66
N CYS A 173 -4.48 -29.10 -21.44
CA CYS A 173 -3.50 -29.27 -22.51
C CYS A 173 -3.74 -30.56 -23.30
N ARG A 174 -4.14 -31.66 -22.64
CA ARG A 174 -4.53 -32.90 -23.30
C ARG A 174 -5.84 -32.78 -24.08
N ALA A 175 -6.81 -32.05 -23.55
CA ALA A 175 -8.10 -31.86 -24.19
C ALA A 175 -8.04 -30.93 -25.41
N THR A 176 -7.26 -29.83 -25.34
CA THR A 176 -7.16 -28.85 -26.43
C THR A 176 -5.94 -29.07 -27.32
N GLY A 177 -5.03 -29.97 -26.96
CA GLY A 177 -3.74 -30.17 -27.65
C GLY A 177 -2.78 -28.97 -27.50
N HIS A 178 -3.09 -28.01 -26.63
CA HIS A 178 -2.28 -26.81 -26.47
C HIS A 178 -1.13 -27.02 -25.47
N SER A 179 -0.08 -26.21 -25.62
CA SER A 179 1.04 -26.17 -24.66
C SER A 179 1.04 -24.87 -23.85
N VAL A 180 1.72 -24.93 -22.72
CA VAL A 180 1.86 -23.84 -21.75
C VAL A 180 3.34 -23.61 -21.48
N SER A 181 3.86 -22.44 -21.87
CA SER A 181 5.27 -22.08 -21.68
C SER A 181 5.51 -21.16 -20.47
N THR A 182 6.70 -21.27 -19.88
CA THR A 182 7.21 -20.30 -18.87
C THR A 182 7.35 -18.89 -19.45
N LYS A 183 7.56 -18.77 -20.77
CA LYS A 183 7.80 -17.48 -21.44
C LYS A 183 6.59 -16.56 -21.30
N ASN A 184 5.39 -17.10 -21.49
CA ASN A 184 4.12 -16.37 -21.44
C ASN A 184 3.57 -16.16 -20.02
N THR A 185 4.31 -16.59 -18.98
CA THR A 185 3.87 -16.38 -17.58
C THR A 185 4.08 -14.94 -17.13
N LYS A 186 2.99 -14.32 -16.65
CA LYS A 186 2.98 -12.97 -16.07
C LYS A 186 2.94 -13.05 -14.55
N VAL A 187 3.89 -12.38 -13.91
CA VAL A 187 3.88 -12.18 -12.45
C VAL A 187 2.78 -11.18 -12.11
N LEU A 188 1.75 -11.61 -11.35
CA LEU A 188 0.68 -10.73 -10.90
C LEU A 188 1.07 -9.94 -9.66
N THR A 189 1.67 -10.61 -8.68
CA THR A 189 2.09 -9.99 -7.41
C THR A 189 3.01 -10.92 -6.64
N ARG A 190 3.68 -10.36 -5.61
CA ARG A 190 4.56 -11.10 -4.71
C ARG A 190 4.22 -10.76 -3.27
N TYR A 191 4.05 -11.80 -2.45
CA TYR A 191 3.86 -11.66 -1.00
C TYR A 191 4.74 -12.68 -0.29
N SER A 192 5.59 -12.24 0.63
CA SER A 192 6.36 -13.14 1.50
C SER A 192 5.43 -13.94 2.44
N ASN A 193 4.46 -13.27 3.06
CA ASN A 193 3.49 -13.89 3.96
C ASN A 193 2.55 -14.85 3.20
N TRP A 194 2.48 -16.10 3.68
CA TRP A 194 1.73 -17.18 3.05
C TRP A 194 0.21 -16.94 3.02
N HIS A 195 -0.35 -16.37 4.09
CA HIS A 195 -1.78 -16.15 4.25
C HIS A 195 -2.24 -14.99 3.37
N LYS A 196 -1.51 -13.86 3.40
CA LYS A 196 -1.76 -12.73 2.48
C LYS A 196 -1.74 -13.16 1.01
N ARG A 197 -0.82 -14.07 0.67
CA ARG A 197 -0.74 -14.67 -0.67
C ARG A 197 -1.96 -15.54 -1.01
N LYS A 198 -2.48 -16.34 -0.07
CA LYS A 198 -3.70 -17.15 -0.27
C LYS A 198 -4.91 -16.26 -0.54
N VAL A 199 -5.12 -15.24 0.30
CA VAL A 199 -6.20 -14.26 0.15
C VAL A 199 -6.12 -13.59 -1.22
N LYS A 200 -4.94 -13.09 -1.61
CA LYS A 200 -4.77 -12.43 -2.92
C LYS A 200 -4.93 -13.37 -4.11
N LYS A 201 -4.53 -14.65 -4.01
CA LYS A 201 -4.80 -15.67 -5.05
C LYS A 201 -6.31 -15.80 -5.26
N ALA A 202 -7.07 -15.98 -4.17
CA ALA A 202 -8.52 -16.10 -4.23
C ALA A 202 -9.18 -14.85 -4.82
N THR A 203 -8.69 -13.65 -4.45
CA THR A 203 -9.15 -12.39 -5.07
C THR A 203 -8.96 -12.40 -6.58
N TYR A 204 -7.79 -12.83 -7.08
CA TYR A 204 -7.55 -12.87 -8.52
C TYR A 204 -8.39 -13.92 -9.25
N ILE A 205 -8.63 -15.09 -8.63
CA ILE A 205 -9.52 -16.11 -9.21
C ILE A 205 -10.94 -15.55 -9.33
N LYS A 206 -11.48 -14.95 -8.26
CA LYS A 206 -12.80 -14.31 -8.28
C LYS A 206 -12.90 -13.17 -9.31
N GLN A 207 -11.86 -12.37 -9.48
CA GLN A 207 -11.86 -11.23 -10.43
C GLN A 207 -11.77 -11.63 -11.89
N ARG A 208 -11.02 -12.69 -12.19
CA ARG A 208 -10.67 -13.05 -13.56
C ARG A 208 -11.38 -14.29 -14.07
N ALA A 209 -12.06 -15.03 -13.19
CA ALA A 209 -12.72 -16.30 -13.48
C ALA A 209 -11.90 -17.21 -14.42
N PRO A 210 -10.65 -17.58 -14.05
CA PRO A 210 -9.78 -18.35 -14.92
C PRO A 210 -10.39 -19.72 -15.26
N THR A 211 -10.50 -20.04 -16.55
CA THR A 211 -11.15 -21.26 -17.04
C THR A 211 -10.46 -22.55 -16.57
N MET A 212 -9.14 -22.50 -16.36
CA MET A 212 -8.36 -23.69 -16.00
C MET A 212 -8.31 -23.95 -14.49
N ASN A 213 -8.79 -23.04 -13.63
CA ASN A 213 -8.80 -23.28 -12.19
C ASN A 213 -10.05 -24.10 -11.79
N ARG A 214 -9.84 -25.27 -11.19
CA ARG A 214 -10.94 -26.09 -10.63
C ARG A 214 -11.50 -25.52 -9.33
N ASP A 215 -10.64 -24.86 -8.55
CA ASP A 215 -10.97 -24.32 -7.24
C ASP A 215 -11.07 -22.79 -7.26
N GLN A 216 -11.95 -22.25 -6.43
CA GLN A 216 -12.04 -20.81 -6.16
C GLN A 216 -10.93 -20.33 -5.19
N GLY A 217 -10.07 -21.24 -4.74
CA GLY A 217 -8.98 -20.97 -3.81
C GLY A 217 -9.46 -20.80 -2.36
N TYR A 218 -8.93 -19.79 -1.67
CA TYR A 218 -9.27 -19.50 -0.27
C TYR A 218 -10.67 -18.90 -0.16
N HIS A 219 -11.48 -19.37 0.81
CA HIS A 219 -12.82 -18.85 1.02
C HIS A 219 -12.77 -17.38 1.50
N LEU A 220 -13.32 -16.48 0.70
CA LEU A 220 -13.46 -15.06 1.01
C LEU A 220 -14.92 -14.76 1.35
N PRO A 221 -15.22 -14.19 2.54
CA PRO A 221 -16.57 -13.81 2.92
C PRO A 221 -17.26 -12.94 1.85
N ALA A 222 -18.57 -13.12 1.70
CA ALA A 222 -19.37 -12.46 0.66
C ALA A 222 -19.32 -10.93 0.73
N ILE A 223 -19.07 -10.35 1.91
CA ILE A 223 -18.91 -8.90 2.10
C ILE A 223 -17.81 -8.30 1.20
N TYR A 224 -16.80 -9.08 0.85
CA TYR A 224 -15.73 -8.62 -0.05
C TYR A 224 -16.13 -8.62 -1.52
N ASN A 225 -17.22 -9.29 -1.91
CA ASN A 225 -17.63 -9.37 -3.31
C ASN A 225 -17.92 -7.98 -3.89
N GLN A 226 -18.48 -7.06 -3.10
CA GLN A 226 -18.75 -5.67 -3.49
C GLN A 226 -17.49 -4.88 -3.90
N ILE A 227 -16.34 -5.25 -3.33
CA ILE A 227 -15.05 -4.57 -3.56
C ILE A 227 -14.24 -5.32 -4.63
N ILE A 228 -14.41 -6.64 -4.69
CA ILE A 228 -13.60 -7.51 -5.54
C ILE A 228 -14.16 -7.60 -6.96
N LEU A 229 -15.48 -7.71 -7.12
CA LEU A 229 -16.12 -7.91 -8.42
C LEU A 229 -16.31 -6.59 -9.17
N PRO A 230 -16.28 -6.59 -10.52
CA PRO A 230 -16.61 -5.43 -11.31
C PRO A 230 -18.06 -4.98 -11.04
N LYS A 231 -18.31 -3.66 -11.11
CA LYS A 231 -19.61 -3.05 -10.76
C LYS A 231 -20.81 -3.62 -11.56
N SER A 232 -20.58 -4.30 -12.67
CA SER A 232 -21.62 -4.97 -13.47
C SER A 232 -22.23 -6.21 -12.80
N GLU A 233 -21.57 -6.78 -11.80
CA GLU A 233 -21.98 -8.05 -11.14
C GLU A 233 -22.24 -7.90 -9.64
N ALA A 234 -22.12 -6.68 -9.09
CA ALA A 234 -22.39 -6.43 -7.69
C ALA A 234 -23.90 -6.37 -7.45
N THR A 235 -24.54 -7.54 -7.29
CA THR A 235 -25.92 -7.62 -6.77
C THR A 235 -25.98 -6.92 -5.42
N HIS A 236 -26.83 -5.89 -5.35
CA HIS A 236 -27.10 -5.10 -4.16
C HIS A 236 -27.63 -6.03 -3.06
N VAL A 237 -26.81 -6.37 -2.06
CA VAL A 237 -27.29 -7.09 -0.88
C VAL A 237 -28.00 -6.04 -0.02
N THR A 238 -29.31 -5.91 -0.19
CA THR A 238 -30.15 -5.19 0.77
C THR A 238 -30.13 -5.96 2.09
N PRO A 239 -29.82 -5.31 3.23
CA PRO A 239 -29.98 -5.95 4.52
C PRO A 239 -31.48 -6.15 4.75
N VAL A 240 -31.90 -7.41 4.86
CA VAL A 240 -33.23 -7.77 5.35
C VAL A 240 -33.25 -7.36 6.82
N CYS A 241 -33.98 -6.29 7.14
CA CYS A 241 -34.40 -6.04 8.51
C CYS A 241 -35.47 -7.08 8.84
N GLU A 242 -35.12 -8.06 9.67
CA GLU A 242 -36.10 -8.89 10.36
C GLU A 242 -36.95 -7.97 11.25
N GLN A 243 -38.18 -7.70 10.81
CA GLN A 243 -39.23 -7.28 11.73
C GLN A 243 -39.78 -8.57 12.35
N GLY A 244 -39.40 -8.81 13.60
CA GLY A 244 -40.01 -9.84 14.43
C GLY A 244 -41.46 -9.49 14.79
N PRO A 245 -42.26 -10.50 15.17
CA PRO A 245 -43.68 -10.34 15.50
C PRO A 245 -43.93 -9.46 16.74
#